data_AF-A0A7W8L515-F1
#
_entry.id   AF-A0A7W8L515-F1
#
_cell.length_a   1.000
_cell.length_b   1.000
_cell.length_c   1.000
_cell.angle_alpha   90.00
_cell.angle_beta   90.00
_cell.angle_gamma   90.00
#
_symmetry.space_group_name_H-M   'P 1'
#
loop_
_entity.id
_entity.type
_entity.pdbx_description
1 polymer ?
#
loop_
_entity_poly.entity_id
_entity_poly.type
_entity_poly.pdbx_seq_one_letter_code
_entity_poly.pdbx_strand_id
1 'polypeptide(L)'
;MSEARAESRVGTYIADIAGHLHDRTEVVVEVKVRHEVEREKAKYLRASRVPCIEIDLLPLLEESLTLQELAWHVLECVTNRSWVSNSAYAVIEAELLAEYQAWVARKSSEVAGVQRHRLEPPKQPSKADEANARYRALPDEMKRLELRTVLGLADGARWPRHLQVSVREGAQAIPSPIDVWQGATFVRFIYDPIGGREETKRFSLSQVYDWVSGRFGTSELVRHQVSVALRLFLGYLAKCGFLERHGDAFTVLHGALWPPSRPETPTCPVTPSTATAAVSKPGAVAVRRGWTWRERWPLEDVALERATDAAVRYAGAKFNAQVFVNVLYGMSTEPSEAAVKTLVTQCGGIADATFDLLKHIGVVEESWRMLRGGVEPPWRRT
;
A
#
# COMPACT_ATOMS: atom_id res chain seq x y z
N MET A 1 -22.34 30.59 -6.37
CA MET A 1 -21.00 31.11 -6.03
C MET A 1 -20.80 30.90 -4.55
N SER A 2 -19.77 30.16 -4.12
CA SER A 2 -19.45 29.98 -2.70
C SER A 2 -18.56 31.15 -2.26
N GLU A 3 -19.01 31.92 -1.27
CA GLU A 3 -18.27 33.07 -0.71
C GLU A 3 -17.30 32.58 0.36
N ALA A 4 -16.12 32.13 -0.05
CA ALA A 4 -15.00 31.93 0.88
C ALA A 4 -14.33 33.28 1.15
N ARG A 5 -13.98 33.54 2.42
CA ARG A 5 -13.38 34.78 2.89
C ARG A 5 -12.15 34.45 3.74
N ALA A 6 -11.03 35.11 3.44
CA ALA A 6 -9.83 35.04 4.26
C ALA A 6 -10.03 35.81 5.58
N GLU A 7 -9.35 35.40 6.64
CA GLU A 7 -9.27 36.08 7.95
C GLU A 7 -10.65 36.46 8.53
N SER A 8 -11.57 35.50 8.50
CA SER A 8 -12.96 35.74 8.88
C SER A 8 -13.23 35.38 10.33
N ARG A 9 -13.96 36.25 11.04
CA ARG A 9 -14.31 36.04 12.44
C ARG A 9 -15.41 34.99 12.56
N VAL A 10 -15.10 33.88 13.23
CA VAL A 10 -16.02 32.80 13.57
C VAL A 10 -16.15 32.77 15.09
N GLY A 11 -17.25 33.35 15.59
CA GLY A 11 -17.46 33.55 17.02
C GLY A 11 -16.41 34.47 17.64
N THR A 12 -15.63 33.94 18.59
CA THR A 12 -14.57 34.67 19.31
C THR A 12 -13.19 34.60 18.64
N TYR A 13 -13.03 33.78 17.60
CA TYR A 13 -11.74 33.55 16.94
C TYR A 13 -11.75 34.06 15.51
N ILE A 14 -10.55 34.33 14.97
CA ILE A 14 -10.33 34.64 13.56
C ILE A 14 -9.83 33.37 12.90
N ALA A 15 -10.56 32.88 11.89
CA ALA A 15 -10.17 31.76 11.05
C ALA A 15 -9.36 32.24 9.87
N ASP A 16 -8.35 31.47 9.45
CA ASP A 16 -7.52 31.82 8.28
C ASP A 16 -8.39 31.89 7.02
N ILE A 17 -9.32 30.94 6.88
CA ILE A 17 -10.33 30.94 5.83
C ILE A 17 -11.65 30.44 6.42
N ALA A 18 -12.73 31.19 6.19
CA ALA A 18 -14.09 30.72 6.46
C ALA A 18 -14.92 30.77 5.19
N GLY A 19 -15.83 29.82 5.04
CA GLY A 19 -16.72 29.76 3.90
C GLY A 19 -18.02 29.06 4.23
N HIS A 20 -18.90 28.98 3.25
CA HIS A 20 -20.15 28.26 3.36
C HIS A 20 -20.24 27.20 2.27
N LEU A 21 -20.65 25.99 2.67
CA LEU A 21 -21.02 24.93 1.75
C LEU A 21 -22.36 25.27 1.05
N HIS A 22 -22.73 24.47 0.05
CA HIS A 22 -23.96 24.70 -0.73
C HIS A 22 -25.25 24.63 0.10
N ASP A 23 -25.23 23.91 1.21
CA ASP A 23 -26.31 23.81 2.21
C ASP A 23 -26.27 24.95 3.26
N ARG A 24 -25.38 25.94 3.08
CA ARG A 24 -25.10 27.05 3.98
C ARG A 24 -24.46 26.64 5.31
N THR A 25 -23.93 25.43 5.43
CA THR A 25 -23.10 25.08 6.58
C THR A 25 -21.81 25.90 6.55
N GLU A 26 -21.55 26.65 7.63
CA GLU A 26 -20.31 27.36 7.84
C GLU A 26 -19.16 26.36 8.01
N VAL A 27 -18.07 26.55 7.28
CA VAL A 27 -16.88 25.71 7.33
C VAL A 27 -15.65 26.56 7.49
N VAL A 28 -14.69 26.03 8.24
CA VAL A 28 -13.44 26.71 8.56
C VAL A 28 -12.25 25.91 8.02
N VAL A 29 -11.27 26.63 7.49
CA VAL A 29 -9.96 26.07 7.14
C VAL A 29 -8.90 26.87 7.87
N GLU A 30 -8.03 26.15 8.57
CA GLU A 30 -6.87 26.69 9.27
C GLU A 30 -5.60 26.21 8.56
N VAL A 31 -4.60 27.07 8.46
CA VAL A 31 -3.35 26.78 7.75
C VAL A 31 -2.19 26.80 8.74
N LYS A 32 -1.68 25.61 9.05
CA LYS A 32 -0.51 25.44 9.89
C LYS A 32 0.75 25.64 9.06
N VAL A 33 1.40 26.78 9.28
CA VAL A 33 2.72 27.07 8.70
C VAL A 33 3.82 26.98 9.74
N ARG A 34 3.68 27.66 10.89
CA ARG A 34 4.66 27.63 12.00
C ARG A 34 4.08 27.33 13.37
N HIS A 35 2.75 27.42 13.51
CA HIS A 35 2.05 27.20 14.77
C HIS A 35 0.82 26.33 14.50
N GLU A 36 0.55 25.39 15.41
CA GLU A 36 -0.66 24.55 15.37
C GLU A 36 -1.89 25.36 15.77
N VAL A 37 -3.09 24.95 15.32
CA VAL A 37 -4.33 25.52 15.83
C VAL A 37 -4.36 25.40 17.35
N GLU A 38 -4.50 26.55 18.03
CA GLU A 38 -4.51 26.60 19.49
C GLU A 38 -5.58 25.68 20.07
N ARG A 39 -5.22 24.92 21.12
CA ARG A 39 -6.11 23.91 21.73
C ARG A 39 -7.45 24.48 22.18
N GLU A 40 -7.49 25.76 22.56
CA GLU A 40 -8.72 26.46 22.98
C GLU A 40 -9.65 26.72 21.78
N LYS A 41 -9.08 27.12 20.64
CA LYS A 41 -9.79 27.31 19.37
C LYS A 41 -10.35 25.98 18.84
N ALA A 42 -9.56 24.90 18.87
CA ALA A 42 -10.02 23.56 18.49
C ALA A 42 -11.18 23.05 19.38
N LYS A 43 -11.12 23.29 20.70
CA LYS A 43 -12.22 22.95 21.62
C LYS A 43 -13.49 23.75 21.31
N TYR A 44 -13.36 25.04 21.03
CA TYR A 44 -14.49 25.89 20.65
C TYR A 44 -15.17 25.40 19.37
N LEU A 45 -14.40 25.13 18.31
CA LEU A 45 -14.94 24.68 17.03
C LEU A 45 -15.70 23.34 17.16
N ARG A 46 -15.21 22.42 17.99
CA ARG A 46 -15.91 21.16 18.29
C ARG A 46 -17.20 21.36 19.08
N ALA A 47 -17.16 22.20 20.11
CA ALA A 47 -18.33 22.51 20.93
C ALA A 47 -19.43 23.20 20.11
N SER A 48 -19.04 24.10 19.21
CA SER A 48 -19.94 24.83 18.30
C SER A 48 -20.34 24.01 17.06
N ARG A 49 -19.86 22.76 16.92
CA ARG A 49 -20.10 21.86 15.78
C ARG A 49 -19.76 22.49 14.43
N VAL A 50 -18.77 23.37 14.39
CA VAL A 50 -18.28 23.96 13.14
C VAL A 50 -17.29 22.99 12.51
N PRO A 51 -17.52 22.50 11.27
CA PRO A 51 -16.55 21.69 10.56
C PRO A 51 -15.28 22.50 10.28
N CYS A 52 -14.13 21.93 10.64
CA CYS A 52 -12.84 22.57 10.52
C CYS A 52 -11.79 21.58 10.00
N ILE A 53 -11.09 21.98 8.94
CA ILE A 53 -9.92 21.28 8.40
C ILE A 53 -8.68 22.11 8.72
N GLU A 54 -7.63 21.46 9.21
CA GLU A 54 -6.29 22.03 9.27
C GLU A 54 -5.48 21.54 8.08
N ILE A 55 -4.82 22.46 7.38
CA ILE A 55 -3.87 22.18 6.32
C ILE A 55 -2.46 22.36 6.88
N ASP A 56 -1.72 21.27 7.03
CA ASP A 56 -0.35 21.27 7.53
C ASP A 56 0.65 21.49 6.38
N LEU A 57 1.21 22.70 6.34
CA LEU A 57 2.25 23.11 5.40
C LEU A 57 3.62 23.20 6.08
N LEU A 58 3.72 22.90 7.39
CA LEU A 58 4.98 22.89 8.13
C LEU A 58 6.08 22.06 7.44
N PRO A 59 5.79 20.86 6.88
CA PRO A 59 6.81 20.06 6.20
C PRO A 59 7.41 20.71 4.94
N LEU A 60 6.74 21.73 4.38
CA LEU A 60 7.10 22.35 3.11
C LEU A 60 7.87 23.68 3.27
N LEU A 61 8.12 24.12 4.51
CA LEU A 61 8.68 25.44 4.83
C LEU A 61 10.07 25.73 4.24
N GLU A 62 10.86 24.69 3.95
CA GLU A 62 12.22 24.81 3.40
C GLU A 62 12.29 24.40 1.92
N GLU A 63 11.16 24.04 1.32
CA GLU A 63 11.08 23.62 -0.08
C GLU A 63 10.83 24.82 -1.01
N SER A 64 11.51 24.87 -2.15
CA SER A 64 11.26 25.87 -3.19
C SER A 64 10.13 25.39 -4.09
N LEU A 65 8.90 25.79 -3.76
CA LEU A 65 7.69 25.39 -4.48
C LEU A 65 7.17 26.51 -5.39
N THR A 66 6.73 26.12 -6.58
CA THR A 66 5.91 26.99 -7.43
C THR A 66 4.51 27.12 -6.85
N LEU A 67 3.78 28.18 -7.27
CA LEU A 67 2.40 28.41 -6.83
C LEU A 67 1.48 27.22 -7.19
N GLN A 68 1.77 26.53 -8.31
CA GLN A 68 0.99 25.38 -8.75
C GLN A 68 1.24 24.14 -7.88
N GLU A 69 2.48 23.93 -7.45
CA GLU A 69 2.83 22.86 -6.50
C GLU A 69 2.22 23.12 -5.13
N LEU A 70 2.30 24.37 -4.64
CA LEU A 70 1.65 24.76 -3.39
C LEU A 70 0.13 24.56 -3.46
N ALA A 71 -0.52 24.95 -4.57
CA ALA A 71 -1.95 24.73 -4.78
C ALA A 71 -2.30 23.24 -4.75
N TRP A 72 -1.46 22.37 -5.32
CA TRP A 72 -1.64 20.93 -5.23
C TRP A 72 -1.56 20.43 -3.78
N HIS A 73 -0.58 20.90 -3.00
CA HIS A 73 -0.44 20.54 -1.59
C HIS A 73 -1.63 20.99 -0.72
N VAL A 74 -2.25 22.13 -1.05
CA VAL A 74 -3.38 22.69 -0.33
C VAL A 74 -4.71 22.04 -0.74
N LEU A 75 -4.94 21.85 -2.04
CA LEU A 75 -6.24 21.44 -2.58
C LEU A 75 -6.38 19.93 -2.77
N GLU A 76 -5.31 19.28 -3.25
CA GLU A 76 -5.36 17.89 -3.74
C GLU A 76 -4.68 16.91 -2.77
N CYS A 77 -3.60 17.31 -2.11
CA CYS A 77 -2.87 16.44 -1.20
C CYS A 77 -3.67 16.12 0.07
N VAL A 78 -4.07 14.87 0.24
CA VAL A 78 -4.85 14.43 1.42
C VAL A 78 -3.99 14.24 2.67
N THR A 79 -2.69 14.02 2.54
CA THR A 79 -1.79 13.79 3.69
C THR A 79 -1.50 15.05 4.49
N ASN A 80 -1.69 16.22 3.87
CA ASN A 80 -1.49 17.52 4.50
C ASN A 80 -2.78 18.07 5.11
N ARG A 81 -3.87 17.28 5.13
CA ARG A 81 -5.18 17.72 5.61
C ARG A 81 -5.65 16.82 6.75
N SER A 82 -6.06 17.44 7.84
CA SER A 82 -6.64 16.73 8.98
C SER A 82 -7.89 17.44 9.49
N TRP A 83 -8.87 16.66 9.95
CA TRP A 83 -10.06 17.20 10.59
C TRP A 83 -9.75 17.64 12.02
N VAL A 84 -9.94 18.92 12.30
CA VAL A 84 -9.91 19.47 13.67
C VAL A 84 -11.26 19.28 14.35
N SER A 85 -12.33 19.41 13.58
CA SER A 85 -13.72 19.24 14.01
C SER A 85 -14.57 18.78 12.83
N ASN A 86 -15.33 17.69 12.98
CA ASN A 86 -16.35 17.28 12.01
C ASN A 86 -17.43 16.46 12.75
N SER A 87 -18.57 17.09 13.02
CA SER A 87 -19.65 16.45 13.77
C SER A 87 -20.29 15.28 13.04
N ALA A 88 -20.31 15.27 11.70
CA ALA A 88 -20.82 14.14 10.93
C ALA A 88 -19.85 12.95 10.99
N TYR A 89 -18.55 13.21 10.94
CA TYR A 89 -17.53 12.18 11.11
C TYR A 89 -17.54 11.57 12.52
N ALA A 90 -17.71 12.39 13.56
CA ALA A 90 -17.78 11.91 14.95
C ALA A 90 -19.01 11.00 15.20
N VAL A 91 -20.14 11.27 14.54
CA VAL A 91 -21.33 10.41 14.60
C VAL A 91 -21.07 9.07 13.90
N ILE A 92 -20.51 9.10 12.69
CA ILE A 92 -20.17 7.88 11.93
C ILE A 92 -19.11 7.05 12.66
N GLU A 93 -18.10 7.69 13.26
CA GLU A 93 -17.08 7.03 14.06
C GLU A 93 -17.68 6.38 15.31
N ALA A 94 -18.60 7.06 16.00
CA ALA A 94 -19.32 6.50 17.14
C ALA A 94 -20.24 5.35 16.74
N GLU A 95 -20.93 5.44 15.59
CA GLU A 95 -21.76 4.36 15.03
C GLU A 95 -20.90 3.15 14.66
N LEU A 96 -19.79 3.34 13.94
CA LEU A 96 -18.84 2.28 13.61
C LEU A 96 -18.24 1.63 14.86
N LEU A 97 -17.91 2.43 15.88
CA LEU A 97 -17.40 1.92 17.14
C LEU A 97 -18.47 1.13 17.91
N ALA A 98 -19.71 1.60 17.90
CA ALA A 98 -20.84 0.90 18.51
C ALA A 98 -21.19 -0.40 17.77
N GLU A 99 -21.16 -0.41 16.44
CA GLU A 99 -21.32 -1.61 15.61
C GLU A 99 -20.20 -2.61 15.86
N TYR A 100 -18.96 -2.13 15.96
CA TYR A 100 -17.82 -2.98 16.31
C TYR A 100 -17.98 -3.57 17.71
N GLN A 101 -18.35 -2.76 18.71
CA GLN A 101 -18.59 -3.23 20.08
C GLN A 101 -19.76 -4.22 20.14
N ALA A 102 -20.85 -3.97 19.40
CA ALA A 102 -21.99 -4.88 19.30
C ALA A 102 -21.61 -6.20 18.62
N TRP A 103 -20.78 -6.14 17.58
CA TRP A 103 -20.23 -7.32 16.92
C TRP A 103 -19.33 -8.13 17.85
N VAL A 104 -18.44 -7.47 18.61
CA VAL A 104 -17.61 -8.11 19.64
C VAL A 104 -18.48 -8.73 20.74
N ALA A 105 -19.51 -8.03 21.19
CA ALA A 105 -20.45 -8.53 22.20
C ALA A 105 -21.25 -9.73 21.69
N ARG A 106 -21.70 -9.70 20.43
CA ARG A 106 -22.40 -10.82 19.78
C ARG A 106 -21.49 -12.03 19.60
N LYS A 107 -20.24 -11.81 19.19
CA LYS A 107 -19.23 -12.87 19.11
C LYS A 107 -18.92 -13.44 20.48
N SER A 108 -18.85 -12.59 21.50
CA SER A 108 -18.63 -13.01 22.89
C SER A 108 -19.84 -13.77 23.47
N SER A 109 -21.08 -13.42 23.09
CA SER A 109 -22.30 -14.12 23.52
C SER A 109 -22.56 -15.42 22.75
N GLU A 110 -22.20 -15.48 21.46
CA GLU A 110 -22.14 -16.74 20.67
C GLU A 110 -21.14 -17.73 21.29
N VAL A 111 -20.04 -17.23 21.87
CA VAL A 111 -19.06 -18.03 22.62
C VAL A 111 -19.55 -18.37 24.04
N ALA A 112 -20.28 -17.46 24.70
CA ALA A 112 -20.83 -17.68 26.05
C ALA A 112 -22.06 -18.61 26.10
N GLY A 113 -22.82 -18.73 24.99
CA GLY A 113 -23.98 -19.62 24.88
C GLY A 113 -23.62 -21.12 24.88
N VAL A 114 -22.34 -21.46 24.68
CA VAL A 114 -21.85 -22.84 24.61
C VAL A 114 -21.17 -23.31 25.90
N GLN A 115 -20.94 -22.46 26.91
CA GLN A 115 -20.29 -22.89 28.15
C GLN A 115 -20.85 -22.24 29.41
N ARG A 116 -21.72 -22.98 30.13
CA ARG A 116 -21.88 -22.80 31.58
C ARG A 116 -20.80 -23.61 32.31
N HIS A 117 -19.99 -22.87 33.07
CA HIS A 117 -19.05 -23.28 34.11
C HIS A 117 -17.93 -24.26 33.76
N ARG A 118 -16.80 -23.68 33.36
CA ARG A 118 -15.53 -24.01 34.01
C ARG A 118 -14.82 -22.70 34.29
N LEU A 119 -14.63 -22.37 35.57
CA LEU A 119 -13.58 -21.43 35.96
C LEU A 119 -12.29 -22.03 35.42
N GLU A 120 -11.81 -21.53 34.28
CA GLU A 120 -10.47 -21.92 33.81
C GLU A 120 -9.50 -21.40 34.88
N PRO A 121 -8.62 -22.27 35.43
CA PRO A 121 -7.51 -21.79 36.23
C PRO A 121 -6.70 -20.79 35.41
N PRO A 122 -5.95 -19.86 36.04
CA PRO A 122 -5.10 -18.91 35.31
C PRO A 122 -4.32 -19.68 34.26
N LYS A 123 -4.56 -19.36 32.97
CA LYS A 123 -3.87 -20.01 31.85
C LYS A 123 -2.39 -19.88 32.12
N GLN A 124 -1.76 -20.98 32.52
CA GLN A 124 -0.32 -21.03 32.62
C GLN A 124 0.21 -20.59 31.25
N PRO A 125 1.14 -19.62 31.20
CA PRO A 125 1.67 -19.14 29.94
C PRO A 125 2.14 -20.34 29.13
N SER A 126 1.69 -20.43 27.89
CA SER A 126 2.09 -21.56 27.06
C SER A 126 3.61 -21.52 26.88
N LYS A 127 4.24 -22.67 26.62
CA LYS A 127 5.67 -22.72 26.29
C LYS A 127 6.04 -21.76 25.15
N ALA A 128 5.10 -21.48 24.24
CA ALA A 128 5.28 -20.51 23.15
C ALA A 128 5.27 -19.06 23.67
N ASP A 129 4.40 -18.73 24.63
CA ASP A 129 4.33 -17.40 25.25
C ASP A 129 5.59 -17.09 26.06
N GLU A 130 6.11 -18.07 26.80
CA GLU A 130 7.38 -17.95 27.53
C GLU A 130 8.57 -17.79 26.59
N ALA A 131 8.61 -18.54 25.47
CA ALA A 131 9.65 -18.41 24.47
C ALA A 131 9.60 -17.03 23.77
N ASN A 132 8.41 -16.52 23.49
CA ASN A 132 8.22 -15.19 22.91
C ASN A 132 8.59 -14.09 23.91
N ALA A 133 8.20 -14.22 25.18
CA ALA A 133 8.59 -13.28 26.24
C ALA A 133 10.12 -13.20 26.40
N ARG A 134 10.79 -14.36 26.42
CA ARG A 134 12.26 -14.43 26.43
C ARG A 134 12.89 -13.75 25.22
N TYR A 135 12.37 -14.00 24.02
CA TYR A 135 12.90 -13.36 22.81
C TYR A 135 12.69 -11.84 22.81
N ARG A 136 11.54 -11.35 23.29
CA ARG A 136 11.27 -9.91 23.40
C ARG A 136 12.23 -9.22 24.35
N ALA A 137 12.62 -9.89 25.44
CA ALA A 137 13.57 -9.37 26.42
C ALA A 137 15.03 -9.33 25.93
N LEU A 138 15.36 -10.00 24.80
CA LEU A 138 16.70 -9.95 24.24
C LEU A 138 17.02 -8.56 23.66
N PRO A 139 18.26 -8.06 23.84
CA PRO A 139 18.75 -6.91 23.07
C PRO A 139 18.71 -7.17 21.57
N ASP A 140 18.51 -6.13 20.77
CA ASP A 140 18.41 -6.27 19.31
C ASP A 140 19.69 -6.81 18.67
N GLU A 141 20.86 -6.52 19.26
CA GLU A 141 22.15 -7.10 18.86
C GLU A 141 22.16 -8.62 18.99
N MET A 142 21.60 -9.14 20.09
CA MET A 142 21.48 -10.59 20.30
C MET A 142 20.48 -11.21 19.32
N LYS A 143 19.36 -10.54 19.04
CA LYS A 143 18.40 -10.99 18.02
C LYS A 143 19.05 -11.06 16.63
N ARG A 144 19.86 -10.06 16.26
CA ARG A 144 20.62 -10.06 15.00
C ARG A 144 21.64 -11.19 14.96
N LEU A 145 22.34 -11.44 16.05
CA LEU A 145 23.31 -12.54 16.16
C LEU A 145 22.61 -13.89 15.97
N GLU A 146 21.50 -14.15 16.67
CA GLU A 146 20.70 -15.36 16.48
C GLU A 146 20.26 -15.54 15.03
N LEU A 147 19.76 -14.47 14.39
CA LEU A 147 19.34 -14.55 12.99
C LEU A 147 20.51 -14.81 12.04
N ARG A 148 21.69 -14.19 12.24
CA ARG A 148 22.88 -14.47 11.44
C ARG A 148 23.28 -15.94 11.53
N THR A 149 23.29 -16.49 12.75
CA THR A 149 23.59 -17.90 12.99
C THR A 149 22.60 -18.81 12.27
N VAL A 150 21.29 -18.54 12.39
CA VAL A 150 20.27 -19.36 11.72
C VAL A 150 20.37 -19.27 10.19
N LEU A 151 20.64 -18.09 9.65
CA LEU A 151 20.80 -17.87 8.22
C LEU A 151 22.15 -18.37 7.66
N GLY A 152 23.05 -18.87 8.52
CA GLY A 152 24.38 -19.32 8.10
C GLY A 152 25.26 -18.20 7.55
N LEU A 153 25.06 -16.96 8.02
CA LEU A 153 25.86 -15.80 7.60
C LEU A 153 27.18 -15.81 8.37
N ALA A 154 28.30 -15.72 7.65
CA ALA A 154 29.62 -15.56 8.26
C ALA A 154 29.73 -14.23 9.02
N ASP A 155 30.62 -14.17 10.01
CA ASP A 155 30.89 -12.95 10.75
C ASP A 155 31.34 -11.81 9.82
N GLY A 156 30.70 -10.65 9.94
CA GLY A 156 30.93 -9.50 9.07
C GLY A 156 30.30 -9.59 7.67
N ALA A 157 29.63 -10.70 7.32
CA ALA A 157 28.89 -10.79 6.06
C ALA A 157 27.78 -9.73 6.01
N ARG A 158 27.61 -9.12 4.83
CA ARG A 158 26.57 -8.12 4.61
C ARG A 158 25.19 -8.76 4.76
N TRP A 159 24.30 -8.07 5.48
CA TRP A 159 22.92 -8.51 5.63
C TRP A 159 22.22 -8.61 4.26
N PRO A 160 21.45 -9.69 3.98
CA PRO A 160 20.77 -9.84 2.71
C PRO A 160 19.81 -8.70 2.43
N ARG A 161 19.95 -8.03 1.28
CA ARG A 161 19.15 -6.83 0.94
C ARG A 161 17.64 -7.10 0.93
N HIS A 162 17.23 -8.33 0.59
CA HIS A 162 15.83 -8.73 0.58
C HIS A 162 15.25 -8.96 1.99
N LEU A 163 16.06 -8.90 3.04
CA LEU A 163 15.67 -8.95 4.46
C LEU A 163 15.87 -7.59 5.17
N GLN A 164 16.05 -6.51 4.40
CA GLN A 164 16.13 -5.13 4.89
C GLN A 164 15.42 -4.19 3.90
N VAL A 165 14.19 -4.54 3.56
CA VAL A 165 13.35 -3.79 2.63
C VAL A 165 12.77 -2.60 3.37
N SER A 166 12.93 -1.40 2.81
CA SER A 166 12.32 -0.19 3.33
C SER A 166 10.80 -0.24 3.16
N VAL A 167 10.11 -0.68 4.21
CA VAL A 167 8.64 -0.68 4.29
C VAL A 167 8.22 0.63 4.97
N ARG A 168 7.66 1.57 4.20
CA ARG A 168 7.29 2.91 4.71
C ARG A 168 6.00 2.87 5.53
N GLU A 169 5.04 2.05 5.13
CA GLU A 169 3.72 1.98 5.75
C GLU A 169 3.68 0.91 6.85
N GLY A 170 3.28 1.31 8.06
CA GLY A 170 2.98 0.41 9.17
C GLY A 170 4.18 -0.30 9.81
N ALA A 171 5.41 -0.14 9.29
CA ALA A 171 6.60 -0.77 9.87
C ALA A 171 6.89 -0.29 11.30
N GLN A 172 6.56 0.97 11.62
CA GLN A 172 6.73 1.56 12.95
C GLN A 172 5.83 0.93 14.02
N ALA A 173 4.77 0.21 13.60
CA ALA A 173 3.89 -0.50 14.52
C ALA A 173 4.50 -1.78 15.10
N ILE A 174 5.60 -2.27 14.51
CA ILE A 174 6.34 -3.44 15.00
C ILE A 174 7.50 -2.92 15.86
N PRO A 175 7.53 -3.19 17.18
CA PRO A 175 8.54 -2.63 18.09
C PRO A 175 9.86 -3.42 17.98
N SER A 176 10.43 -3.45 16.78
CA SER A 176 11.69 -4.11 16.47
C SER A 176 12.30 -3.49 15.21
N PRO A 177 13.64 -3.44 15.10
CA PRO A 177 14.30 -2.97 13.88
C PRO A 177 13.87 -3.75 12.64
N ILE A 178 13.86 -3.07 11.48
CA ILE A 178 13.39 -3.63 10.19
C ILE A 178 14.10 -4.93 9.84
N ASP A 179 15.42 -4.96 9.96
CA ASP A 179 16.25 -6.12 9.67
C ASP A 179 15.91 -7.31 10.57
N VAL A 180 15.58 -7.05 11.84
CA VAL A 180 15.25 -8.09 12.82
C VAL A 180 13.89 -8.72 12.53
N TRP A 181 12.82 -7.94 12.40
CA TRP A 181 11.49 -8.55 12.21
C TRP A 181 11.32 -9.15 10.82
N GLN A 182 11.92 -8.56 9.78
CA GLN A 182 11.91 -9.14 8.43
C GLN A 182 12.71 -10.44 8.39
N GLY A 183 13.91 -10.45 8.97
CA GLY A 183 14.75 -11.65 9.07
C GLY A 183 14.07 -12.76 9.84
N ALA A 184 13.50 -12.47 11.01
CA ALA A 184 12.79 -13.46 11.82
C ALA A 184 11.55 -14.00 11.12
N THR A 185 10.80 -13.16 10.40
CA THR A 185 9.64 -13.58 9.61
C THR A 185 10.07 -14.52 8.47
N PHE A 186 11.14 -14.17 7.76
CA PHE A 186 11.70 -15.02 6.71
C PHE A 186 12.16 -16.37 7.27
N VAL A 187 12.93 -16.36 8.36
CA VAL A 187 13.40 -17.58 9.03
C VAL A 187 12.24 -18.49 9.44
N ARG A 188 11.17 -17.92 9.98
CA ARG A 188 10.03 -18.71 10.48
C ARG A 188 9.21 -19.34 9.35
N PHE A 189 8.90 -18.56 8.33
CA PHE A 189 7.90 -18.92 7.33
C PHE A 189 8.50 -19.50 6.06
N ILE A 190 9.72 -19.10 5.69
CA ILE A 190 10.27 -19.30 4.34
C ILE A 190 11.56 -20.12 4.37
N TYR A 191 12.48 -19.77 5.27
CA TYR A 191 13.80 -20.39 5.30
C TYR A 191 13.73 -21.89 5.61
N ASP A 192 14.20 -22.68 4.65
CA ASP A 192 14.37 -24.13 4.73
C ASP A 192 15.57 -24.53 3.86
N PRO A 193 16.80 -24.41 4.37
CA PRO A 193 18.02 -24.63 3.59
C PRO A 193 18.25 -26.10 3.21
N ILE A 194 17.58 -27.05 3.87
CA ILE A 194 17.76 -28.49 3.69
C ILE A 194 16.62 -29.07 2.82
N GLY A 195 15.54 -28.31 2.59
CA GLY A 195 14.35 -28.79 1.88
C GLY A 195 13.60 -29.88 2.66
N GLY A 196 13.71 -29.85 4.00
CA GLY A 196 13.21 -30.90 4.88
C GLY A 196 11.71 -30.80 5.18
N ARG A 197 11.04 -29.71 4.79
CA ARG A 197 9.59 -29.56 4.91
C ARG A 197 8.95 -29.82 3.55
N GLU A 198 8.05 -30.81 3.51
CA GLU A 198 7.31 -31.26 2.33
C GLU A 198 6.77 -30.13 1.43
N GLU A 199 6.64 -30.47 0.14
CA GLU A 199 5.95 -29.79 -0.96
C GLU A 199 5.16 -28.52 -0.57
N THR A 200 5.65 -27.35 -1.03
CA THR A 200 4.90 -26.09 -1.05
C THR A 200 4.25 -25.70 0.28
N LYS A 201 5.08 -25.43 1.31
CA LYS A 201 4.62 -24.84 2.58
C LYS A 201 3.75 -23.61 2.33
N ARG A 202 2.46 -23.73 2.66
CA ARG A 202 1.47 -22.67 2.52
C ARG A 202 1.18 -22.02 3.87
N PHE A 203 1.14 -20.70 3.92
CA PHE A 203 0.76 -19.94 5.11
C PHE A 203 -0.11 -18.73 4.73
N SER A 204 -0.96 -18.28 5.64
CA SER A 204 -1.79 -17.07 5.44
C SER A 204 -1.15 -15.83 6.05
N LEU A 205 -1.54 -14.65 5.56
CA LEU A 205 -1.17 -13.38 6.18
C LEU A 205 -1.60 -13.32 7.66
N SER A 206 -2.76 -13.89 8.01
CA SER A 206 -3.23 -13.97 9.40
C SER A 206 -2.30 -14.79 10.29
N GLN A 207 -1.81 -15.94 9.80
CA GLN A 207 -0.85 -16.76 10.56
C GLN A 207 0.48 -16.04 10.79
N VAL A 208 0.94 -15.27 9.79
CA VAL A 208 2.13 -14.43 9.94
C VAL A 208 1.89 -13.33 10.96
N TYR A 209 0.74 -12.65 10.87
CA TYR A 209 0.34 -11.64 11.84
C TYR A 209 0.29 -12.20 13.26
N ASP A 210 -0.45 -13.28 13.52
CA ASP A 210 -0.59 -13.86 14.86
C ASP A 210 0.79 -14.22 15.45
N TRP A 211 1.67 -14.77 14.62
CA TRP A 211 3.04 -15.08 15.03
C TRP A 211 3.88 -13.83 15.31
N VAL A 212 3.83 -12.81 14.43
CA VAL A 212 4.56 -11.55 14.60
C VAL A 212 4.07 -10.81 15.85
N SER A 213 2.75 -10.75 16.05
CA SER A 213 2.13 -10.15 17.24
C SER A 213 2.59 -10.84 18.51
N GLY A 214 2.60 -12.18 18.52
CA GLY A 214 3.16 -12.95 19.63
C GLY A 214 4.67 -12.72 19.79
N ARG A 215 5.44 -12.72 18.70
CA ARG A 215 6.90 -12.68 18.75
C ARG A 215 7.46 -11.32 19.17
N PHE A 216 6.84 -10.23 18.70
CA PHE A 216 7.32 -8.86 18.93
C PHE A 216 6.45 -8.07 19.92
N GLY A 217 5.27 -8.59 20.29
CA GLY A 217 4.40 -7.93 21.26
C GLY A 217 3.65 -6.74 20.68
N THR A 218 3.15 -6.85 19.44
CA THR A 218 2.33 -5.80 18.85
C THR A 218 0.94 -5.78 19.48
N SER A 219 0.36 -4.58 19.63
CA SER A 219 -1.02 -4.41 20.11
C SER A 219 -2.04 -4.67 18.99
N GLU A 220 -3.22 -5.16 19.35
CA GLU A 220 -4.34 -5.30 18.40
C GLU A 220 -4.79 -3.94 17.82
N LEU A 221 -4.58 -2.84 18.54
CA LEU A 221 -4.89 -1.49 18.06
C LEU A 221 -4.13 -1.11 16.78
N VAL A 222 -2.96 -1.72 16.56
CA VAL A 222 -2.11 -1.46 15.38
C VAL A 222 -2.17 -2.59 14.35
N ARG A 223 -3.12 -3.52 14.48
CA ARG A 223 -3.26 -4.69 13.60
C ARG A 223 -3.24 -4.36 12.12
N HIS A 224 -3.96 -3.32 11.71
CA HIS A 224 -4.02 -2.91 10.32
C HIS A 224 -2.66 -2.43 9.81
N GLN A 225 -1.93 -1.66 10.61
CA GLN A 225 -0.59 -1.16 10.26
C GLN A 225 0.41 -2.31 10.14
N VAL A 226 0.43 -3.22 11.12
CA VAL A 226 1.28 -4.43 11.08
C VAL A 226 0.93 -5.29 9.86
N SER A 227 -0.35 -5.49 9.57
CA SER A 227 -0.80 -6.28 8.43
C SER A 227 -0.38 -5.66 7.08
N VAL A 228 -0.41 -4.33 6.96
CA VAL A 228 0.07 -3.62 5.78
C VAL A 228 1.58 -3.82 5.62
N ALA A 229 2.36 -3.65 6.70
CA ALA A 229 3.80 -3.85 6.66
C ALA A 229 4.19 -5.27 6.24
N LEU A 230 3.52 -6.28 6.81
CA LEU A 230 3.73 -7.69 6.47
C LEU A 230 3.32 -7.98 5.02
N ARG A 231 2.20 -7.43 4.54
CA ARG A 231 1.76 -7.60 3.15
C ARG A 231 2.77 -7.01 2.16
N LEU A 232 3.32 -5.84 2.45
CA LEU A 232 4.35 -5.19 1.61
C LEU A 232 5.63 -6.03 1.59
N PHE A 233 6.08 -6.50 2.75
CA PHE A 233 7.29 -7.32 2.85
C PHE A 233 7.13 -8.69 2.15
N LEU A 234 6.06 -9.42 2.44
CA LEU A 234 5.79 -10.72 1.79
C LEU A 234 5.54 -10.56 0.28
N GLY A 235 4.89 -9.47 -0.13
CA GLY A 235 4.73 -9.12 -1.54
C GLY A 235 6.06 -8.85 -2.24
N TYR A 236 7.02 -8.22 -1.56
CA TYR A 236 8.38 -8.07 -2.07
C TYR A 236 9.08 -9.41 -2.21
N LEU A 237 9.00 -10.29 -1.20
CA LEU A 237 9.60 -11.63 -1.28
C LEU A 237 8.99 -12.50 -2.38
N ALA A 238 7.69 -12.33 -2.67
CA ALA A 238 7.05 -12.96 -3.82
C ALA A 238 7.66 -12.49 -5.16
N LYS A 239 7.91 -11.18 -5.31
CA LYS A 239 8.61 -10.64 -6.49
C LYS A 239 10.05 -11.14 -6.62
N CYS A 240 10.71 -11.44 -5.50
CA CYS A 240 12.04 -12.05 -5.49
C CYS A 240 12.04 -13.57 -5.75
N GLY A 241 10.88 -14.19 -5.96
CA GLY A 241 10.77 -15.62 -6.27
C GLY A 241 10.81 -16.55 -5.06
N PHE A 242 10.75 -16.03 -3.83
CA PHE A 242 10.66 -16.86 -2.63
C PHE A 242 9.24 -17.41 -2.40
N LEU A 243 8.24 -16.63 -2.82
CA LEU A 243 6.84 -16.90 -2.53
C LEU A 243 5.98 -16.81 -3.78
N GLU A 244 4.91 -17.58 -3.83
CA GLU A 244 3.78 -17.38 -4.72
C GLU A 244 2.58 -16.88 -3.91
N ARG A 245 1.88 -15.85 -4.40
CA ARG A 245 0.73 -15.27 -3.68
C ARG A 245 -0.58 -15.79 -4.27
N HIS A 246 -1.41 -16.38 -3.41
CA HIS A 246 -2.75 -16.88 -3.71
C HIS A 246 -3.77 -16.16 -2.82
N GLY A 247 -4.19 -14.97 -3.22
CA GLY A 247 -5.06 -14.11 -2.39
C GLY A 247 -4.36 -13.63 -1.12
N ASP A 248 -4.83 -14.10 0.04
CA ASP A 248 -4.23 -13.85 1.36
C ASP A 248 -3.31 -14.98 1.85
N ALA A 249 -3.10 -16.00 1.02
CA ALA A 249 -2.16 -17.08 1.28
C ALA A 249 -0.89 -16.93 0.45
N PHE A 250 0.20 -17.48 0.97
CA PHE A 250 1.51 -17.53 0.34
C PHE A 250 2.01 -18.96 0.33
N THR A 251 2.56 -19.39 -0.79
CA THR A 251 3.22 -20.68 -0.96
C THR A 251 4.72 -20.45 -1.09
N VAL A 252 5.54 -21.15 -0.31
CA VAL A 252 7.01 -21.07 -0.44
C VAL A 252 7.44 -21.79 -1.71
N LEU A 253 8.05 -21.04 -2.64
CA LEU A 253 8.67 -21.57 -3.86
C LEU A 253 10.16 -21.85 -3.65
N HIS A 254 10.81 -21.05 -2.80
CA HIS A 254 12.23 -21.17 -2.55
C HIS A 254 12.55 -20.89 -1.08
N GLY A 255 13.17 -21.88 -0.41
CA GLY A 255 13.51 -21.82 1.01
C GLY A 255 14.97 -21.48 1.32
N ALA A 256 15.86 -21.42 0.31
CA ALA A 256 17.25 -21.04 0.56
C ALA A 256 17.39 -19.53 0.77
N LEU A 257 18.47 -19.09 1.40
CA LEU A 257 18.70 -17.66 1.67
C LEU A 257 18.85 -16.82 0.39
N TRP A 258 19.38 -17.42 -0.67
CA TRP A 258 19.63 -16.73 -1.94
C TRP A 258 18.62 -17.22 -2.96
N PRO A 259 17.83 -16.34 -3.60
CA PRO A 259 16.84 -16.76 -4.58
C PRO A 259 17.53 -17.43 -5.78
N PRO A 260 16.88 -18.37 -6.46
CA PRO A 260 17.45 -18.99 -7.65
C PRO A 260 17.68 -17.91 -8.70
N SER A 261 18.78 -18.01 -9.45
CA SER A 261 18.99 -17.25 -10.67
C SER A 261 17.74 -17.41 -11.54
N ARG A 262 17.11 -16.29 -11.90
CA ARG A 262 15.86 -16.25 -12.67
C ARG A 262 15.90 -17.30 -13.79
N PRO A 263 15.01 -18.30 -13.83
CA PRO A 263 14.92 -19.19 -14.97
C PRO A 263 14.63 -18.35 -16.22
N GLU A 264 15.50 -18.46 -17.22
CA GLU A 264 15.17 -18.03 -18.57
C GLU A 264 13.87 -18.72 -18.98
N THR A 265 12.89 -17.94 -19.39
CA THR A 265 11.56 -18.42 -19.71
C THR A 265 11.63 -19.56 -20.73
N PRO A 266 11.00 -20.73 -20.49
CA PRO A 266 11.00 -21.83 -21.46
C PRO A 266 10.36 -21.38 -22.77
N THR A 267 11.11 -21.50 -23.85
CA THR A 267 10.64 -21.26 -25.21
C THR A 267 9.66 -22.38 -25.58
N CYS A 268 8.35 -22.13 -25.52
CA CYS A 268 7.38 -23.05 -26.10
C CYS A 268 7.40 -22.93 -27.62
N PRO A 269 7.47 -24.05 -28.38
CA PRO A 269 7.33 -24.02 -29.83
C PRO A 269 5.86 -23.71 -30.20
N VAL A 270 5.72 -22.79 -31.15
CA VAL A 270 4.44 -22.38 -31.73
C VAL A 270 4.00 -23.44 -32.74
N THR A 271 2.82 -24.03 -32.53
CA THR A 271 2.04 -24.64 -33.60
C THR A 271 0.65 -23.99 -33.61
N PRO A 272 0.17 -23.46 -34.75
CA PRO A 272 -1.12 -22.78 -34.81
C PRO A 272 -2.25 -23.82 -34.86
N SER A 273 -3.24 -23.70 -33.97
CA SER A 273 -4.47 -24.48 -34.07
C SER A 273 -5.67 -23.55 -34.18
N THR A 274 -6.39 -23.79 -35.27
CA THR A 274 -7.55 -23.10 -35.83
C THR A 274 -8.73 -23.01 -34.87
N ALA A 275 -9.47 -21.90 -34.98
CA ALA A 275 -10.67 -21.59 -34.20
C ALA A 275 -11.86 -22.52 -34.48
N THR A 276 -12.64 -22.80 -33.43
CA THR A 276 -14.06 -23.13 -33.54
C THR A 276 -14.83 -22.53 -32.36
N ALA A 277 -15.95 -21.89 -32.68
CA ALA A 277 -16.83 -21.18 -31.76
C ALA A 277 -17.67 -22.14 -30.90
N ALA A 278 -17.86 -21.81 -29.61
CA ALA A 278 -18.96 -22.35 -28.81
C ALA A 278 -19.37 -21.40 -27.67
N VAL A 279 -20.61 -20.90 -27.79
CA VAL A 279 -21.65 -20.74 -26.76
C VAL A 279 -21.27 -20.18 -25.39
N SER A 280 -21.74 -18.95 -25.17
CA SER A 280 -21.67 -18.15 -23.95
C SER A 280 -22.41 -18.81 -22.76
N LYS A 281 -21.67 -19.15 -21.71
CA LYS A 281 -22.18 -19.22 -20.33
C LYS A 281 -21.78 -17.94 -19.59
N PRO A 282 -22.59 -17.42 -18.64
CA PRO A 282 -22.24 -16.24 -17.88
C PRO A 282 -21.07 -16.58 -16.97
N GLY A 283 -19.89 -16.08 -17.33
CA GLY A 283 -18.65 -16.31 -16.61
C GLY A 283 -18.68 -15.66 -15.23
N ALA A 284 -18.14 -16.37 -14.25
CA ALA A 284 -17.78 -15.83 -12.95
C ALA A 284 -17.03 -14.49 -13.14
N VAL A 285 -17.37 -13.50 -12.31
CA VAL A 285 -16.73 -12.18 -12.28
C VAL A 285 -15.24 -12.37 -12.01
N ALA A 286 -14.47 -12.45 -13.08
CA ALA A 286 -13.02 -12.45 -13.04
C ALA A 286 -12.59 -11.06 -12.57
N VAL A 287 -12.06 -10.99 -11.36
CA VAL A 287 -11.37 -9.80 -10.86
C VAL A 287 -10.12 -9.60 -11.71
N ARG A 288 -10.27 -8.89 -12.84
CA ARG A 288 -9.16 -8.49 -13.69
C ARG A 288 -8.40 -7.36 -12.97
N ARG A 289 -7.07 -7.47 -12.89
CA ARG A 289 -6.22 -6.32 -12.57
C ARG A 289 -6.51 -5.24 -13.59
N GLY A 290 -7.17 -4.17 -13.17
CA GLY A 290 -7.35 -2.96 -13.97
C GLY A 290 -6.17 -2.01 -13.77
N TRP A 291 -5.77 -1.31 -14.83
CA TRP A 291 -5.09 -0.02 -14.73
C TRP A 291 -6.08 1.12 -14.86
N THR A 292 -5.74 2.24 -14.26
CA THR A 292 -6.27 3.55 -14.67
C THR A 292 -5.12 4.42 -15.16
N TRP A 293 -5.39 5.25 -16.16
CA TRP A 293 -4.46 6.30 -16.56
C TRP A 293 -4.32 7.31 -15.44
N ARG A 294 -3.11 7.79 -15.22
CA ARG A 294 -2.85 8.85 -14.25
C ARG A 294 -3.44 10.16 -14.75
N GLU A 295 -3.97 10.94 -13.82
CA GLU A 295 -4.49 12.29 -14.08
C GLU A 295 -3.38 13.30 -14.42
N ARG A 296 -2.10 12.92 -14.31
CA ARG A 296 -0.97 13.64 -14.91
C ARG A 296 0.08 12.64 -15.36
N TRP A 297 0.54 12.82 -16.58
CA TRP A 297 1.63 12.06 -17.16
C TRP A 297 2.95 12.81 -16.95
N PRO A 298 4.09 12.12 -16.84
CA PRO A 298 5.39 12.78 -16.87
C PRO A 298 5.55 13.61 -18.15
N LEU A 299 6.42 14.61 -18.11
CA LEU A 299 6.85 15.33 -19.31
C LEU A 299 7.44 14.34 -20.32
N GLU A 300 7.33 14.67 -21.61
CA GLU A 300 7.66 13.75 -22.71
C GLU A 300 9.13 13.27 -22.66
N ASP A 301 10.05 14.15 -22.27
CA ASP A 301 11.47 13.87 -22.05
C ASP A 301 11.69 12.86 -20.90
N VAL A 302 11.00 13.06 -19.78
CA VAL A 302 11.04 12.13 -18.63
C VAL A 302 10.39 10.79 -18.98
N ALA A 303 9.31 10.82 -19.76
CA ALA A 303 8.63 9.62 -20.24
C ALA A 303 9.53 8.81 -21.18
N LEU A 304 10.25 9.49 -22.07
CA LEU A 304 11.23 8.91 -22.99
C LEU A 304 12.41 8.27 -22.27
N GLU A 305 12.97 8.96 -21.27
CA GLU A 305 14.06 8.42 -20.46
C GLU A 305 13.62 7.12 -19.76
N ARG A 306 12.44 7.14 -19.14
CA ARG A 306 11.87 5.97 -18.46
C ARG A 306 11.48 4.85 -19.42
N ALA A 307 10.99 5.18 -20.61
CA ALA A 307 10.68 4.21 -21.65
C ALA A 307 11.96 3.53 -22.18
N THR A 308 13.06 4.27 -22.29
CA THR A 308 14.38 3.73 -22.68
C THR A 308 14.93 2.78 -21.61
N ASP A 309 14.86 3.14 -20.33
CA ASP A 309 15.23 2.24 -19.22
C ASP A 309 14.30 1.01 -19.15
N ALA A 310 13.01 1.20 -19.41
CA ALA A 310 12.02 0.13 -19.46
C ALA A 310 12.23 -0.82 -20.66
N ALA A 311 12.79 -0.35 -21.77
CA ALA A 311 13.08 -1.17 -22.95
C ALA A 311 13.96 -2.37 -22.58
N VAL A 312 14.97 -2.13 -21.74
CA VAL A 312 15.91 -3.15 -21.25
C VAL A 312 15.21 -4.16 -20.33
N ARG A 313 14.17 -3.74 -19.60
CA ARG A 313 13.56 -4.52 -18.52
C ARG A 313 12.28 -5.27 -18.91
N TYR A 314 11.48 -4.69 -19.80
CA TYR A 314 10.08 -5.09 -20.02
C TYR A 314 9.72 -5.30 -21.50
N ALA A 315 10.32 -4.55 -22.42
CA ALA A 315 9.91 -4.57 -23.83
C ALA A 315 10.90 -5.30 -24.76
N GLY A 316 12.12 -5.58 -24.31
CA GLY A 316 13.14 -6.30 -25.08
C GLY A 316 14.06 -5.37 -25.88
N ALA A 317 15.21 -5.90 -26.31
CA ALA A 317 16.31 -5.11 -26.88
C ALA A 317 16.01 -4.38 -28.20
N LYS A 318 14.86 -4.65 -28.84
CA LYS A 318 14.44 -4.03 -30.11
C LYS A 318 13.35 -2.97 -29.92
N PHE A 319 12.96 -2.66 -28.68
CA PHE A 319 11.89 -1.70 -28.41
C PHE A 319 12.33 -0.25 -28.72
N ASN A 320 11.60 0.43 -29.59
CA ASN A 320 11.84 1.82 -29.95
C ASN A 320 11.04 2.75 -29.03
N ALA A 321 11.68 3.15 -27.92
CA ALA A 321 11.08 4.02 -26.91
C ALA A 321 10.66 5.40 -27.46
N GLN A 322 11.43 5.96 -28.39
CA GLN A 322 11.13 7.27 -28.99
C GLN A 322 9.84 7.23 -29.81
N VAL A 323 9.72 6.27 -30.72
CA VAL A 323 8.51 6.13 -31.54
C VAL A 323 7.31 5.83 -30.66
N PHE A 324 7.49 5.00 -29.64
CA PHE A 324 6.43 4.69 -28.69
C PHE A 324 5.91 5.93 -27.95
N VAL A 325 6.80 6.71 -27.34
CA VAL A 325 6.42 7.90 -26.56
C VAL A 325 5.79 8.97 -27.45
N ASN A 326 6.40 9.27 -28.62
CA ASN A 326 5.85 10.26 -29.55
C ASN A 326 4.42 9.91 -30.00
N VAL A 327 4.18 8.63 -30.32
CA VAL A 327 2.86 8.18 -30.77
C VAL A 327 1.88 8.14 -29.59
N LEU A 328 2.31 7.69 -28.41
CA LEU A 328 1.45 7.65 -27.22
C LEU A 328 1.02 9.06 -26.77
N TYR A 329 1.94 10.02 -26.75
CA TYR A 329 1.65 11.43 -26.39
C TYR A 329 0.93 12.19 -27.51
N GLY A 330 1.10 11.75 -28.77
CA GLY A 330 0.40 12.29 -29.93
C GLY A 330 -1.05 11.82 -30.09
N MET A 331 -1.52 10.84 -29.31
CA MET A 331 -2.90 10.34 -29.39
C MET A 331 -3.92 11.41 -28.96
N SER A 332 -4.94 11.62 -29.80
CA SER A 332 -5.99 12.62 -29.57
C SER A 332 -7.05 12.20 -28.55
N THR A 333 -7.11 10.90 -28.23
CA THR A 333 -8.07 10.30 -27.30
C THR A 333 -7.35 9.30 -26.41
N GLU A 334 -7.90 9.06 -25.21
CA GLU A 334 -7.39 8.03 -24.31
C GLU A 334 -7.33 6.67 -25.06
N PRO A 335 -6.13 6.06 -25.17
CA PRO A 335 -6.00 4.85 -25.95
C PRO A 335 -6.57 3.65 -25.19
N SER A 336 -7.33 2.81 -25.90
CA SER A 336 -7.80 1.55 -25.32
C SER A 336 -6.62 0.62 -25.04
N GLU A 337 -6.76 -0.30 -24.08
CA GLU A 337 -5.74 -1.30 -23.77
C GLU A 337 -5.27 -2.07 -25.02
N ALA A 338 -6.20 -2.41 -25.92
CA ALA A 338 -5.88 -3.08 -27.17
C ALA A 338 -5.05 -2.21 -28.13
N ALA A 339 -5.35 -0.91 -28.20
CA ALA A 339 -4.59 0.05 -29.02
C ALA A 339 -3.15 0.20 -28.49
N VAL A 340 -2.97 0.28 -27.16
CA VAL A 340 -1.63 0.42 -26.57
C VAL A 340 -0.81 -0.87 -26.72
N LYS A 341 -1.42 -2.05 -26.53
CA LYS A 341 -0.73 -3.34 -26.79
C LYS A 341 -0.28 -3.46 -28.24
N THR A 342 -1.11 -3.00 -29.17
CA THR A 342 -0.76 -2.94 -30.60
C THR A 342 0.40 -1.98 -30.83
N LEU A 343 0.37 -0.79 -30.23
CA LEU A 343 1.45 0.19 -30.31
C LEU A 343 2.78 -0.35 -29.75
N VAL A 344 2.75 -1.01 -28.58
CA VAL A 344 3.94 -1.65 -27.99
C VAL A 344 4.52 -2.68 -28.95
N THR A 345 3.68 -3.51 -29.57
CA THR A 345 4.12 -4.53 -30.53
C THR A 345 4.73 -3.90 -31.78
N GLN A 346 4.10 -2.84 -32.33
CA GLN A 346 4.62 -2.08 -33.48
C GLN A 346 5.97 -1.43 -33.20
N CYS A 347 6.20 -1.02 -31.95
CA CYS A 347 7.47 -0.47 -31.51
C CYS A 347 8.50 -1.55 -31.16
N GLY A 348 8.25 -2.84 -31.45
CA GLY A 348 9.18 -3.93 -31.17
C GLY A 348 9.19 -4.42 -29.73
N GLY A 349 8.13 -4.10 -28.97
CA GLY A 349 7.94 -4.46 -27.57
C GLY A 349 7.06 -5.71 -27.36
N ILE A 350 6.99 -6.17 -26.11
CA ILE A 350 6.18 -7.34 -25.71
C ILE A 350 4.80 -6.89 -25.23
N ALA A 351 3.73 -7.30 -25.94
CA ALA A 351 2.35 -6.89 -25.63
C ALA A 351 1.91 -7.22 -24.18
N ASP A 352 2.36 -8.34 -23.63
CA ASP A 352 2.00 -8.74 -22.26
C ASP A 352 2.67 -7.87 -21.19
N ALA A 353 3.78 -7.21 -21.52
CA ALA A 353 4.48 -6.29 -20.64
C ALA A 353 3.97 -4.84 -20.71
N THR A 354 2.91 -4.57 -21.48
CA THR A 354 2.38 -3.22 -21.70
C THR A 354 2.01 -2.52 -20.38
N PHE A 355 1.39 -3.24 -19.43
CA PHE A 355 1.05 -2.68 -18.12
C PHE A 355 2.28 -2.24 -17.33
N ASP A 356 3.28 -3.11 -17.22
CA ASP A 356 4.49 -2.81 -16.46
C ASP A 356 5.30 -1.70 -17.14
N LEU A 357 5.36 -1.69 -18.47
CA LEU A 357 5.97 -0.61 -19.25
C LEU A 357 5.29 0.73 -18.96
N LEU A 358 3.97 0.84 -19.11
CA LEU A 358 3.24 2.09 -18.85
C LEU A 358 3.34 2.52 -17.38
N LYS A 359 3.35 1.57 -16.45
CA LYS A 359 3.48 1.84 -15.02
C LYS A 359 4.88 2.37 -14.69
N HIS A 360 5.91 1.83 -15.34
CA HIS A 360 7.30 2.28 -15.17
C HIS A 360 7.55 3.64 -15.80
N ILE A 361 6.99 3.90 -16.97
CA ILE A 361 6.97 5.24 -17.58
C ILE A 361 6.26 6.21 -16.62
N GLY A 362 5.20 5.73 -15.95
CA GLY A 362 4.45 6.50 -14.96
C GLY A 362 3.24 7.21 -15.57
N VAL A 363 2.62 6.60 -16.58
CA VAL A 363 1.38 7.10 -17.22
C VAL A 363 0.12 6.36 -16.73
N VAL A 364 0.30 5.22 -16.06
CA VAL A 364 -0.78 4.44 -15.43
C VAL A 364 -0.49 4.12 -13.97
N GLU A 365 -1.52 3.78 -13.23
CA GLU A 365 -1.45 3.25 -11.86
C GLU A 365 -2.34 2.01 -11.70
N GLU A 366 -2.01 1.20 -10.69
CA GLU A 366 -2.75 -0.03 -10.37
C GLU A 366 -4.02 0.35 -9.60
N SER A 367 -5.18 0.07 -10.19
CA SER A 367 -6.46 0.58 -9.68
C SER A 367 -7.50 -0.53 -9.56
N TRP A 368 -8.34 -0.40 -8.53
CA TRP A 368 -9.50 -1.25 -8.29
C TRP A 368 -10.82 -0.57 -8.72
N ARG A 369 -10.76 0.57 -9.44
CA ARG A 369 -11.94 1.34 -9.87
C ARG A 369 -12.26 1.16 -11.37
N MET A 370 -13.56 1.15 -11.67
CA MET A 370 -14.12 1.13 -13.03
C MET A 370 -13.73 2.38 -13.84
N LEU A 371 -13.49 2.17 -15.13
CA LEU A 371 -13.18 3.15 -16.17
C LEU A 371 -14.12 4.36 -16.11
N ARG A 372 -13.58 5.58 -15.99
CA ARG A 372 -14.32 6.80 -16.29
C ARG A 372 -14.35 6.99 -17.80
N GLY A 373 -15.48 6.71 -18.44
CA GLY A 373 -15.70 7.10 -19.84
C GLY A 373 -15.91 8.61 -19.94
N GLY A 374 -15.20 9.26 -20.87
CA GLY A 374 -15.55 10.60 -21.36
C GLY A 374 -14.85 11.80 -20.69
N VAL A 375 -13.64 11.64 -20.16
CA VAL A 375 -12.85 12.77 -19.64
C VAL A 375 -11.73 13.13 -20.63
N GLU A 376 -11.57 14.42 -20.93
CA GLU A 376 -10.48 14.90 -21.78
C GLU A 376 -9.09 14.53 -21.23
N PRO A 377 -8.09 14.32 -22.10
CA PRO A 377 -6.80 13.81 -21.67
C PRO A 377 -6.05 14.82 -20.79
N PRO A 378 -5.46 14.38 -19.67
CA PRO A 378 -4.85 15.27 -18.69
C PRO A 378 -3.63 16.05 -19.18
N TRP A 379 -2.99 15.62 -20.27
CA TRP A 379 -1.79 16.26 -20.84
C TRP A 379 -2.10 17.45 -21.78
N ARG A 380 -3.38 17.77 -22.03
CA ARG A 380 -3.78 18.95 -22.82
C ARG A 380 -4.09 20.20 -21.99
N ARG A 381 -3.93 20.17 -20.67
CA ARG A 381 -4.06 21.38 -19.84
C ARG A 381 -2.70 22.10 -19.75
N THR A 382 -2.44 22.94 -20.76
CA THR A 382 -1.38 23.97 -20.74
C THR A 382 -1.56 24.92 -19.58
#